data_AF-A0A2E7MBT8-F1
#
_entry.id   AF-A0A2E7MBT8-F1
#
_cell.length_a   1.000
_cell.length_b   1.000
_cell.length_c   1.000
_cell.angle_alpha   90.00
_cell.angle_beta   90.00
_cell.angle_gamma   90.00
#
_symmetry.space_group_name_H-M   'P 1'
#
loop_
_entity.id
_entity.type
_entity.pdbx_description
1 polymer ?
#
loop_
_entity_poly.entity_id
_entity_poly.type
_entity_poly.pdbx_seq_one_letter_code
_entity_poly.pdbx_strand_id
1 'polypeptide(L)'
;MLLTMLRHSPTLWISPSWQAEHPRATPNPRLWVALASVVLASASPCEALAVFQAPTCPPPHALPQWEDAPHEHHFSSPRGGEKAERDAFGAFPGQFASENFIIKWGDQLALDPVDASVVAAALEVSWVEFIDVLGFPAPQGSEDWLFNVYIGNSGGNAPPIGDFAGYFTTDPSGVGMIVLAPDAAVDVDIRSQVAAHEFFHAVQYETGAYLAAPLAASWYREATADWAALEAFPDDRIVPRHLVGYAYTPHLGIDYLAPEDDETILRYRHYGAFILPLFVSEHIADPSLVAQSFLGAGPSDSPLEVLDALLREADSDLASAFGAFAAHNATWDYELGRDFEDAIEEYGALVPGADQRFAVQMEGTGTDGWVDPPVSLRPWPNGYNVIRLRRPAQGLLHVGFEALQEDGVQWWATLVRDYLDHAEYVPITQGTGGSPAEISLMVAEESAFYLAISATSQVQAPDLGLPYRFRLEVATDPEPDPLSCGCTASLTRSSTGKDQHRVEHNSRTAIAALVVVLIGALRRRSYPR
;
A
#
# COMPACT_ATOMS: atom_id res chain seq x y z
N MET A 1 -29.30 3.35 -8.55
CA MET A 1 -30.54 3.26 -7.75
C MET A 1 -30.85 4.52 -6.93
N LEU A 2 -29.84 5.19 -6.35
CA LEU A 2 -29.99 6.47 -5.60
C LEU A 2 -30.54 7.65 -6.44
N LEU A 3 -30.14 7.74 -7.71
CA LEU A 3 -30.63 8.75 -8.67
C LEU A 3 -32.12 8.58 -9.02
N THR A 4 -32.68 7.39 -8.85
CA THR A 4 -34.10 7.10 -9.12
C THR A 4 -34.98 7.48 -7.91
N MET A 5 -34.46 7.41 -6.68
CA MET A 5 -35.19 7.81 -5.47
C MET A 5 -35.35 9.33 -5.34
N LEU A 6 -34.38 10.12 -5.81
CA LEU A 6 -34.46 11.59 -5.77
C LEU A 6 -35.52 12.19 -6.71
N ARG A 7 -36.06 11.42 -7.67
CA ARG A 7 -37.12 11.90 -8.57
C ARG A 7 -38.53 11.82 -8.00
N HIS A 8 -38.78 11.18 -6.86
CA HIS A 8 -40.15 10.87 -6.39
C HIS A 8 -40.49 11.34 -4.96
N SER A 9 -39.69 12.19 -4.32
CA SER A 9 -40.05 12.82 -3.04
C SER A 9 -40.80 14.15 -3.22
N PRO A 10 -42.05 14.31 -2.75
CA PRO A 10 -42.88 15.50 -3.00
C PRO A 10 -42.69 16.67 -2.01
N THR A 11 -41.60 16.72 -1.23
CA THR A 11 -41.52 17.64 -0.06
C THR A 11 -40.31 18.59 -0.01
N LEU A 12 -39.72 18.95 -1.15
CA LEU A 12 -38.75 20.06 -1.21
C LEU A 12 -38.99 20.94 -2.44
N TRP A 13 -40.04 21.77 -2.38
CA TRP A 13 -40.21 22.90 -3.29
C TRP A 13 -39.64 24.16 -2.64
N ILE A 14 -38.46 24.57 -3.09
CA ILE A 14 -37.99 25.95 -2.87
C ILE A 14 -38.89 26.85 -3.72
N SER A 15 -39.54 27.83 -3.09
CA SER A 15 -40.43 28.77 -3.77
C SER A 15 -39.72 29.46 -4.95
N PRO A 16 -40.36 29.58 -6.13
CA PRO A 16 -39.83 30.35 -7.27
C PRO A 16 -39.49 31.81 -6.93
N SER A 17 -40.07 32.36 -5.85
CA SER A 17 -39.78 33.72 -5.39
C SER A 17 -38.37 33.91 -4.83
N TRP A 18 -37.71 32.84 -4.36
CA TRP A 18 -36.37 32.94 -3.75
C TRP A 18 -35.25 33.06 -4.80
N GLN A 19 -35.43 32.45 -5.98
CA GLN A 19 -34.45 32.53 -7.08
C GLN A 19 -34.46 33.89 -7.80
N ALA A 20 -35.57 34.64 -7.74
CA ALA A 20 -35.65 35.96 -8.38
C ALA A 20 -34.86 37.04 -7.62
N GLU A 21 -34.65 36.89 -6.31
CA GLU A 21 -33.98 37.90 -5.50
C GLU A 21 -32.45 37.70 -5.39
N HIS A 22 -31.93 36.48 -5.62
CA HIS A 22 -30.51 36.16 -5.37
C HIS A 22 -29.81 35.37 -6.51
N PRO A 23 -29.64 35.95 -7.71
CA PRO A 23 -29.06 35.25 -8.88
C PRO A 23 -27.54 34.95 -8.78
N ARG A 24 -26.92 35.16 -7.61
CA ARG A 24 -25.47 34.94 -7.37
C ARG A 24 -25.17 34.23 -6.04
N ALA A 25 -26.13 33.53 -5.45
CA ALA A 25 -25.84 32.68 -4.30
C ALA A 25 -25.19 31.37 -4.80
N THR A 26 -23.86 31.28 -4.69
CA THR A 26 -23.16 30.00 -4.82
C THR A 26 -23.65 29.07 -3.71
N PRO A 27 -24.01 27.80 -4.00
CA PRO A 27 -24.51 26.88 -3.00
C PRO A 27 -23.47 26.72 -1.88
N ASN A 28 -23.93 26.83 -0.63
CA ASN A 28 -23.06 26.70 0.54
C ASN A 28 -22.55 25.25 0.62
N PRO A 29 -21.25 24.97 0.45
CA PRO A 29 -20.71 23.60 0.49
C PRO A 29 -20.99 22.91 1.83
N ARG A 30 -21.15 23.67 2.93
CA ARG A 30 -21.51 23.11 4.24
C ARG A 30 -22.91 22.49 4.27
N LEU A 31 -23.82 22.95 3.42
CA LEU A 31 -25.18 22.39 3.34
C LEU A 31 -25.18 21.03 2.65
N TRP A 32 -24.31 20.84 1.65
CA TRP A 32 -24.14 19.57 0.95
C TRP A 32 -23.46 18.51 1.81
N VAL A 33 -22.43 18.89 2.58
CA VAL A 33 -21.80 17.99 3.57
C VAL A 33 -22.80 17.55 4.64
N ALA A 34 -23.65 18.45 5.14
CA ALA A 34 -24.69 18.11 6.11
C ALA A 34 -25.78 17.18 5.53
N LEU A 35 -26.17 17.37 4.27
CA LEU A 35 -27.13 16.50 3.59
C LEU A 35 -26.56 15.11 3.28
N ALA A 36 -25.30 15.01 2.86
CA ALA A 36 -24.61 13.74 2.68
C ALA A 36 -24.49 12.97 4.01
N SER A 37 -24.17 13.68 5.10
CA SER A 37 -24.07 13.10 6.46
C SER A 37 -25.40 12.53 6.96
N VAL A 38 -26.54 13.18 6.67
CA VAL A 38 -27.87 12.69 7.08
C VAL A 38 -28.30 11.47 6.26
N VAL A 39 -27.98 11.43 4.96
CA VAL A 39 -28.28 10.28 4.11
C VAL A 39 -27.44 9.06 4.52
N LEU A 40 -26.14 9.25 4.78
CA LEU A 40 -25.24 8.18 5.25
C LEU A 40 -25.60 7.67 6.65
N ALA A 41 -26.02 8.55 7.57
CA ALA A 41 -26.46 8.16 8.91
C ALA A 41 -27.74 7.30 8.94
N SER A 42 -28.48 7.22 7.81
CA SER A 42 -29.68 6.41 7.67
C SER A 42 -29.47 5.10 6.91
N ALA A 43 -28.31 4.93 6.26
CA ALA A 43 -27.93 3.68 5.62
C ALA A 43 -27.52 2.66 6.68
N SER A 44 -27.85 1.39 6.45
CA SER A 44 -27.29 0.33 7.29
C SER A 44 -25.76 0.25 7.09
N PRO A 45 -24.96 -0.14 8.11
CA PRO A 45 -23.51 -0.29 7.94
C PRO A 45 -23.11 -1.13 6.72
N CYS A 46 -23.92 -2.14 6.37
CA CYS A 46 -23.73 -2.96 5.17
C CYS A 46 -23.88 -2.18 3.85
N GLU A 47 -24.77 -1.19 3.77
CA GLU A 47 -24.95 -0.37 2.56
C GLU A 47 -23.83 0.68 2.42
N ALA A 48 -23.30 1.19 3.53
CA ALA A 48 -22.15 2.10 3.53
C ALA A 48 -20.86 1.37 3.07
N LEU A 49 -20.70 0.10 3.47
CA LEU A 49 -19.61 -0.78 3.03
C LEU A 49 -19.60 -0.97 1.50
N ALA A 50 -20.75 -1.16 0.85
CA ALA A 50 -20.83 -1.39 -0.58
C ALA A 50 -20.32 -0.21 -1.45
N VAL A 51 -20.38 1.03 -0.93
CA VAL A 51 -19.86 2.23 -1.62
C VAL A 51 -18.33 2.31 -1.54
N PHE A 52 -17.75 1.63 -0.54
CA PHE A 52 -16.33 1.63 -0.24
C PHE A 52 -15.62 0.34 -0.62
N GLN A 53 -16.35 -0.62 -1.17
CA GLN A 53 -15.77 -1.85 -1.67
C GLN A 53 -14.89 -1.51 -2.86
N ALA A 54 -13.59 -1.61 -2.64
CA ALA A 54 -12.59 -1.75 -3.67
C ALA A 54 -13.03 -2.83 -4.67
N PRO A 55 -12.81 -2.64 -5.97
CA PRO A 55 -12.91 -3.74 -6.93
C PRO A 55 -12.08 -4.93 -6.42
N THR A 56 -12.67 -6.13 -6.46
CA THR A 56 -12.08 -7.34 -5.88
C THR A 56 -11.81 -8.36 -6.96
N CYS A 57 -10.69 -9.05 -6.84
CA CYS A 57 -10.36 -10.24 -7.60
C CYS A 57 -10.89 -11.49 -6.86
N PRO A 58 -11.24 -12.56 -7.59
CA PRO A 58 -11.55 -13.85 -6.97
C PRO A 58 -10.34 -14.38 -6.23
N PRO A 59 -10.51 -15.02 -5.06
CA PRO A 59 -9.40 -15.70 -4.44
C PRO A 59 -8.94 -16.88 -5.34
N PRO A 60 -7.66 -17.29 -5.28
CA PRO A 60 -7.06 -18.21 -6.27
C PRO A 60 -7.81 -19.53 -6.52
N HIS A 61 -8.52 -20.06 -5.51
CA HIS A 61 -9.28 -21.32 -5.61
C HIS A 61 -10.74 -21.13 -6.03
N ALA A 62 -11.27 -19.90 -6.06
CA ALA A 62 -12.59 -19.60 -6.63
C ALA A 62 -12.54 -19.51 -8.16
N LEU A 63 -11.34 -19.39 -8.73
CA LEU A 63 -11.10 -19.55 -10.16
C LEU A 63 -11.16 -21.04 -10.53
N PRO A 64 -11.53 -21.38 -11.79
CA PRO A 64 -11.29 -22.72 -12.32
C PRO A 64 -9.86 -23.09 -11.99
N GLN A 65 -9.68 -24.21 -11.26
CA GLN A 65 -8.39 -24.59 -10.69
C GLN A 65 -7.29 -24.42 -11.75
N TRP A 66 -6.17 -23.79 -11.37
CA TRP A 66 -4.91 -23.78 -12.12
C TRP A 66 -4.34 -25.21 -12.22
N GLU A 67 -5.14 -26.18 -12.67
CA GLU A 67 -4.74 -27.57 -12.83
C GLU A 67 -3.56 -27.58 -13.80
N ASP A 68 -2.38 -27.96 -13.28
CA ASP A 68 -1.13 -28.43 -13.90
C ASP A 68 -1.11 -28.56 -15.43
N ALA A 69 -1.53 -27.54 -16.17
CA ALA A 69 -1.41 -27.50 -17.61
C ALA A 69 0.08 -27.42 -17.86
N PRO A 70 0.70 -28.43 -18.47
CA PRO A 70 2.13 -28.44 -18.65
C PRO A 70 2.52 -27.17 -19.41
N HIS A 71 3.40 -26.36 -18.81
CA HIS A 71 3.94 -25.13 -19.42
C HIS A 71 4.62 -25.36 -20.80
N GLU A 72 4.74 -26.61 -21.24
CA GLU A 72 5.29 -27.03 -22.53
C GLU A 72 4.26 -26.97 -23.68
N HIS A 73 3.55 -25.85 -23.85
CA HIS A 73 2.82 -25.60 -25.09
C HIS A 73 3.70 -24.80 -26.06
N HIS A 74 4.35 -25.53 -26.99
CA HIS A 74 5.07 -24.93 -28.10
C HIS A 74 4.07 -24.43 -29.16
N PHE A 75 3.73 -23.15 -29.11
CA PHE A 75 3.05 -22.48 -30.22
C PHE A 75 4.05 -22.25 -31.36
N SER A 76 3.63 -22.53 -32.59
CA SER A 76 4.41 -22.16 -33.76
C SER A 76 4.35 -20.64 -33.96
N SER A 77 5.44 -19.94 -33.67
CA SER A 77 5.59 -18.49 -33.88
C SER A 77 5.27 -18.08 -35.33
N PRO A 78 4.39 -17.09 -35.55
CA PRO A 78 4.31 -16.37 -36.82
C PRO A 78 5.63 -15.61 -37.04
N ARG A 79 6.44 -16.04 -38.00
CA ARG A 79 7.75 -15.41 -38.25
C ARG A 79 7.60 -13.94 -38.68
N GLY A 80 7.95 -13.02 -37.78
CA GLY A 80 8.30 -11.62 -38.06
C GLY A 80 7.19 -10.83 -38.77
N GLY A 81 6.22 -10.33 -38.00
CA GLY A 81 5.11 -9.50 -38.46
C GLY A 81 4.31 -8.95 -37.27
N GLU A 82 3.23 -8.20 -37.55
CA GLU A 82 2.23 -7.81 -36.55
C GLU A 82 1.76 -9.04 -35.76
N LYS A 83 1.55 -8.89 -34.44
CA LYS A 83 1.07 -9.98 -33.58
C LYS A 83 -0.25 -10.52 -34.11
N ALA A 84 -0.38 -11.84 -34.14
CA ALA A 84 -1.58 -12.48 -34.66
C ALA A 84 -2.71 -12.51 -33.62
N GLU A 85 -3.96 -12.55 -34.06
CA GLU A 85 -5.10 -12.77 -33.17
C GLU A 85 -5.25 -14.26 -32.84
N ARG A 86 -5.38 -14.60 -31.56
CA ARG A 86 -5.78 -15.93 -31.08
C ARG A 86 -7.17 -15.84 -30.47
N ASP A 87 -8.02 -16.84 -30.69
CA ASP A 87 -9.30 -16.94 -30.01
C ASP A 87 -9.56 -18.32 -29.42
N ALA A 88 -9.80 -18.35 -28.11
CA ALA A 88 -10.14 -19.58 -27.39
C ALA A 88 -11.66 -19.75 -27.18
N PHE A 89 -12.43 -18.68 -27.30
CA PHE A 89 -13.87 -18.65 -27.05
C PHE A 89 -14.68 -18.42 -28.33
N GLY A 90 -14.03 -18.37 -29.50
CA GLY A 90 -14.69 -18.22 -30.80
C GLY A 90 -14.95 -16.77 -31.16
N ALA A 91 -15.65 -16.52 -32.26
CA ALA A 91 -15.76 -15.15 -32.78
C ALA A 91 -16.63 -14.23 -31.90
N PHE A 92 -16.11 -13.04 -31.60
CA PHE A 92 -16.83 -11.99 -30.89
C PHE A 92 -17.31 -10.90 -31.86
N PRO A 93 -18.54 -10.39 -31.70
CA PRO A 93 -19.07 -9.31 -32.54
C PRO A 93 -18.41 -7.96 -32.25
N GLY A 94 -17.90 -7.76 -31.03
CA GLY A 94 -17.16 -6.57 -30.61
C GLY A 94 -15.70 -6.89 -30.33
N GLN A 95 -14.80 -6.16 -30.98
CA GLN A 95 -13.37 -6.26 -30.72
C GLN A 95 -12.66 -4.91 -30.90
N PHE A 96 -11.61 -4.69 -30.12
CA PHE A 96 -10.67 -3.59 -30.26
C PHE A 96 -9.25 -4.12 -30.02
N ALA A 97 -8.33 -3.87 -30.95
CA ALA A 97 -6.94 -4.31 -30.83
C ALA A 97 -5.99 -3.11 -30.72
N SER A 98 -4.95 -3.28 -29.91
CA SER A 98 -3.79 -2.39 -29.81
C SER A 98 -2.53 -3.16 -30.25
N GLU A 99 -1.34 -2.71 -29.84
CA GLU A 99 -0.08 -3.34 -30.24
C GLU A 99 0.11 -4.71 -29.56
N ASN A 100 -0.23 -4.80 -28.27
CA ASN A 100 0.01 -5.97 -27.44
C ASN A 100 -1.28 -6.69 -27.04
N PHE A 101 -2.45 -6.06 -27.17
CA PHE A 101 -3.70 -6.56 -26.62
C PHE A 101 -4.85 -6.61 -27.63
N ILE A 102 -5.81 -7.51 -27.37
CA ILE A 102 -7.11 -7.51 -28.02
C ILE A 102 -8.23 -7.65 -26.99
N ILE A 103 -9.12 -6.67 -26.98
CA ILE A 103 -10.31 -6.62 -26.12
C ILE A 103 -11.50 -7.14 -26.89
N LYS A 104 -12.25 -8.07 -26.32
CA LYS A 104 -13.37 -8.77 -26.96
C LYS A 104 -14.62 -8.75 -26.10
N TRP A 105 -15.78 -8.49 -26.70
CA TRP A 105 -17.07 -8.50 -26.01
C TRP A 105 -18.21 -9.04 -26.89
N GLY A 106 -19.19 -9.65 -26.24
CA GLY A 106 -20.35 -10.28 -26.86
C GLY A 106 -21.42 -9.29 -27.33
N ASP A 107 -22.52 -9.82 -27.85
CA ASP A 107 -23.64 -9.08 -28.43
C ASP A 107 -24.66 -8.53 -27.40
N GLN A 108 -24.53 -8.91 -26.12
CA GLN A 108 -25.40 -8.46 -25.04
C GLN A 108 -24.89 -7.17 -24.38
N LEU A 109 -23.64 -6.79 -24.62
CA LEU A 109 -23.05 -5.52 -24.17
C LEU A 109 -22.82 -4.58 -25.36
N ALA A 110 -23.44 -3.40 -25.30
CA ALA A 110 -23.12 -2.31 -26.22
C ALA A 110 -21.97 -1.47 -25.66
N LEU A 111 -20.76 -2.02 -25.64
CA LEU A 111 -19.56 -1.30 -25.21
C LEU A 111 -19.19 -0.25 -26.26
N ASP A 112 -18.99 1.01 -25.84
CA ASP A 112 -18.49 2.05 -26.74
C ASP A 112 -17.06 1.72 -27.15
N PRO A 113 -16.70 1.74 -28.46
CA PRO A 113 -15.32 1.59 -28.89
C PRO A 113 -14.33 2.55 -28.22
N VAL A 114 -14.79 3.72 -27.76
CA VAL A 114 -13.98 4.64 -26.97
C VAL A 114 -13.58 4.01 -25.63
N ASP A 115 -14.51 3.40 -24.90
CA ASP A 115 -14.21 2.75 -23.62
C ASP A 115 -13.25 1.58 -23.81
N ALA A 116 -13.47 0.75 -24.84
CA ALA A 116 -12.53 -0.31 -25.20
C ALA A 116 -11.13 0.25 -25.52
N SER A 117 -11.04 1.37 -26.24
CA SER A 117 -9.75 2.00 -26.53
C SER A 117 -9.03 2.55 -25.30
N VAL A 118 -9.77 2.98 -24.27
CA VAL A 118 -9.20 3.44 -23.00
C VAL A 118 -8.64 2.27 -22.21
N VAL A 119 -9.37 1.15 -22.13
CA VAL A 119 -8.87 -0.09 -21.51
C VAL A 119 -7.61 -0.57 -22.23
N ALA A 120 -7.60 -0.56 -23.56
CA ALA A 120 -6.42 -0.95 -24.34
C ALA A 120 -5.23 -0.02 -24.06
N ALA A 121 -5.47 1.29 -24.04
CA ALA A 121 -4.42 2.26 -23.73
C ALA A 121 -3.85 2.07 -22.31
N ALA A 122 -4.69 1.74 -21.33
CA ALA A 122 -4.22 1.45 -19.98
C ALA A 122 -3.31 0.21 -19.95
N LEU A 123 -3.71 -0.86 -20.63
CA LEU A 123 -2.91 -2.09 -20.76
C LEU A 123 -1.57 -1.85 -21.47
N GLU A 124 -1.54 -0.99 -22.50
CA GLU A 124 -0.28 -0.62 -23.17
C GLU A 124 0.66 0.18 -22.26
N VAL A 125 0.12 1.07 -21.41
CA VAL A 125 0.93 1.76 -20.40
C VAL A 125 1.51 0.76 -19.41
N SER A 126 0.70 -0.19 -18.93
CA SER A 126 1.14 -1.25 -18.03
C SER A 126 2.16 -2.19 -18.69
N TRP A 127 2.04 -2.47 -19.99
CA TRP A 127 3.04 -3.24 -20.73
C TRP A 127 4.40 -2.55 -20.70
N VAL A 128 4.45 -1.26 -21.03
CA VAL A 128 5.70 -0.49 -20.98
C VAL A 128 6.29 -0.52 -19.58
N GLU A 129 5.48 -0.30 -18.55
CA GLU A 129 5.99 -0.29 -17.18
C GLU A 129 6.51 -1.67 -16.75
N PHE A 130 5.72 -2.73 -16.92
CA PHE A 130 6.07 -4.04 -16.37
C PHE A 130 7.14 -4.74 -17.19
N ILE A 131 7.03 -4.70 -18.52
CA ILE A 131 7.91 -5.46 -19.42
C ILE A 131 9.14 -4.63 -19.78
N ASP A 132 8.94 -3.40 -20.28
CA ASP A 132 10.05 -2.62 -20.83
C ASP A 132 10.87 -1.91 -19.75
N VAL A 133 10.22 -1.42 -18.67
CA VAL A 133 10.88 -0.67 -17.58
C VAL A 133 11.34 -1.60 -16.46
N LEU A 134 10.44 -2.41 -15.89
CA LEU A 134 10.76 -3.32 -14.78
C LEU A 134 11.44 -4.62 -15.24
N GLY A 135 11.40 -4.93 -16.53
CA GLY A 135 12.13 -6.06 -17.10
C GLY A 135 11.52 -7.43 -16.82
N PHE A 136 10.22 -7.48 -16.51
CA PHE A 136 9.52 -8.76 -16.41
C PHE A 136 9.40 -9.46 -17.78
N PRO A 137 9.30 -10.80 -17.82
CA PRO A 137 9.00 -11.49 -19.06
C PRO A 137 7.57 -11.17 -19.52
N ALA A 138 7.40 -11.00 -20.83
CA ALA A 138 6.08 -10.87 -21.45
C ALA A 138 5.29 -12.18 -21.28
N PRO A 139 3.97 -12.15 -21.03
CA PRO A 139 3.17 -13.36 -20.82
C PRO A 139 3.29 -14.37 -21.96
N GLN A 140 3.18 -15.67 -21.67
CA GLN A 140 3.41 -16.75 -22.63
C GLN A 140 2.70 -16.53 -23.97
N GLY A 141 3.49 -16.55 -25.05
CA GLY A 141 3.01 -16.40 -26.42
C GLY A 141 2.61 -14.99 -26.83
N SER A 142 2.67 -14.01 -25.92
CA SER A 142 2.30 -12.62 -26.22
C SER A 142 3.30 -11.91 -27.14
N GLU A 143 4.49 -12.46 -27.37
CA GLU A 143 5.42 -11.98 -28.43
C GLU A 143 4.90 -12.24 -29.84
N ASP A 144 4.12 -13.31 -30.01
CA ASP A 144 3.62 -13.79 -31.29
C ASP A 144 2.14 -13.46 -31.52
N TRP A 145 1.39 -13.32 -30.42
CA TRP A 145 -0.07 -13.18 -30.41
C TRP A 145 -0.49 -12.00 -29.55
N LEU A 146 -1.58 -11.34 -29.93
CA LEU A 146 -2.22 -10.33 -29.08
C LEU A 146 -2.74 -11.00 -27.81
N PHE A 147 -2.45 -10.41 -26.66
CA PHE A 147 -2.92 -10.88 -25.36
C PHE A 147 -4.43 -10.66 -25.24
N ASN A 148 -5.19 -11.70 -24.91
CA ASN A 148 -6.65 -11.66 -24.91
C ASN A 148 -7.18 -11.02 -23.62
N VAL A 149 -8.05 -10.03 -23.78
CA VAL A 149 -8.87 -9.44 -22.72
C VAL A 149 -10.34 -9.60 -23.10
N TYR A 150 -11.14 -10.26 -22.26
CA TYR A 150 -12.57 -10.43 -22.48
C TYR A 150 -13.36 -9.55 -21.55
N ILE A 151 -14.45 -8.96 -22.04
CA ILE A 151 -15.45 -8.34 -21.16
C ILE A 151 -16.44 -9.42 -20.77
N GLY A 152 -16.43 -9.83 -19.51
CA GLY A 152 -17.20 -10.96 -19.02
C GLY A 152 -18.71 -10.72 -19.06
N ASN A 153 -19.50 -11.79 -19.13
CA ASN A 153 -20.97 -11.75 -19.20
C ASN A 153 -21.55 -10.84 -20.31
N SER A 154 -20.77 -10.50 -21.34
CA SER A 154 -21.19 -9.60 -22.41
C SER A 154 -21.96 -10.27 -23.55
N GLY A 155 -22.31 -11.55 -23.43
CA GLY A 155 -23.01 -12.36 -24.44
C GLY A 155 -22.11 -13.29 -25.25
N GLY A 156 -22.70 -14.04 -26.18
CA GLY A 156 -21.99 -15.06 -26.96
C GLY A 156 -21.28 -16.10 -26.07
N ASN A 157 -19.97 -16.26 -26.28
CA ASN A 157 -19.10 -17.16 -25.52
C ASN A 157 -18.20 -16.40 -24.52
N ALA A 158 -18.56 -15.16 -24.15
CA ALA A 158 -17.80 -14.39 -23.17
C ALA A 158 -17.69 -15.16 -21.84
N PRO A 159 -16.49 -15.26 -21.25
CA PRO A 159 -16.32 -15.90 -19.95
C PRO A 159 -17.19 -15.25 -18.86
N PRO A 160 -17.59 -16.00 -17.82
CA PRO A 160 -18.34 -15.45 -16.70
C PRO A 160 -17.42 -14.57 -15.83
N ILE A 161 -17.91 -13.43 -15.33
CA ILE A 161 -17.14 -12.56 -14.41
C ILE A 161 -17.55 -12.69 -12.93
N GLY A 162 -18.79 -13.12 -12.64
CA GLY A 162 -19.27 -13.15 -11.25
C GLY A 162 -19.40 -11.73 -10.66
N ASP A 163 -19.03 -11.56 -9.39
CA ASP A 163 -19.06 -10.29 -8.65
C ASP A 163 -17.69 -9.60 -8.59
N PHE A 164 -16.73 -10.05 -9.41
CA PHE A 164 -15.38 -9.51 -9.46
C PHE A 164 -15.28 -8.36 -10.45
N ALA A 165 -14.36 -7.42 -10.22
CA ALA A 165 -14.10 -6.36 -11.18
C ALA A 165 -13.22 -6.83 -12.35
N GLY A 166 -12.37 -7.81 -12.07
CA GLY A 166 -11.51 -8.47 -13.02
C GLY A 166 -11.04 -9.81 -12.48
N TYR A 167 -10.48 -10.63 -13.36
CA TYR A 167 -9.56 -11.68 -12.99
C TYR A 167 -8.62 -12.04 -14.14
N PHE A 168 -7.41 -12.46 -13.79
CA PHE A 168 -6.54 -13.23 -14.67
C PHE A 168 -6.85 -14.73 -14.59
N THR A 169 -6.75 -15.41 -15.75
CA THR A 169 -6.80 -16.88 -15.82
C THR A 169 -6.11 -17.38 -17.08
N THR A 170 -6.13 -18.70 -17.32
CA THR A 170 -5.69 -19.29 -18.58
C THR A 170 -6.88 -19.80 -19.40
N ASP A 171 -6.74 -19.77 -20.72
CA ASP A 171 -7.69 -20.40 -21.63
C ASP A 171 -7.54 -21.94 -21.63
N PRO A 172 -8.42 -22.71 -22.28
CA PRO A 172 -8.32 -24.17 -22.32
C PRO A 172 -7.03 -24.74 -22.96
N SER A 173 -6.21 -23.89 -23.60
CA SER A 173 -4.89 -24.25 -24.12
C SER A 173 -3.75 -23.82 -23.19
N GLY A 174 -4.07 -23.39 -21.97
CA GLY A 174 -3.11 -22.96 -20.94
C GLY A 174 -2.55 -21.56 -21.16
N VAL A 175 -3.09 -20.76 -22.09
CA VAL A 175 -2.53 -19.43 -22.37
C VAL A 175 -3.25 -18.35 -21.58
N GLY A 176 -2.48 -17.46 -20.95
CA GLY A 176 -3.00 -16.36 -20.15
C GLY A 176 -4.02 -15.47 -20.88
N MET A 177 -5.01 -15.02 -20.12
CA MET A 177 -6.04 -14.06 -20.52
C MET A 177 -6.57 -13.30 -19.31
N ILE A 178 -7.17 -12.14 -19.56
CA ILE A 178 -7.89 -11.35 -18.54
C ILE A 178 -9.38 -11.38 -18.86
N VAL A 179 -10.21 -11.40 -17.83
CA VAL A 179 -11.65 -11.13 -17.93
C VAL A 179 -11.96 -9.92 -17.06
N LEU A 180 -12.52 -8.88 -17.66
CA LEU A 180 -12.95 -7.66 -16.96
C LEU A 180 -14.46 -7.62 -16.84
N ALA A 181 -14.95 -7.05 -15.74
CA ALA A 181 -16.36 -6.77 -15.58
C ALA A 181 -16.82 -5.66 -16.52
N PRO A 182 -18.07 -5.71 -17.05
CA PRO A 182 -18.58 -4.65 -17.92
C PRO A 182 -18.55 -3.25 -17.29
N ASP A 183 -18.78 -3.15 -15.98
CA ASP A 183 -18.70 -1.89 -15.22
C ASP A 183 -17.25 -1.43 -15.05
N ALA A 184 -16.33 -2.33 -14.71
CA ALA A 184 -14.90 -2.02 -14.65
C ALA A 184 -14.35 -1.54 -16.00
N ALA A 185 -14.91 -1.96 -17.14
CA ALA A 185 -14.47 -1.50 -18.46
C ALA A 185 -14.90 -0.06 -18.80
N VAL A 186 -15.97 0.45 -18.17
CA VAL A 186 -16.57 1.77 -18.47
C VAL A 186 -16.40 2.78 -17.35
N ASP A 187 -16.15 2.32 -16.12
CA ASP A 187 -15.94 3.20 -14.98
C ASP A 187 -14.61 3.93 -15.10
N VAL A 188 -14.67 5.26 -15.14
CA VAL A 188 -13.51 6.11 -15.39
C VAL A 188 -12.52 6.11 -14.23
N ASP A 189 -12.99 5.79 -13.03
CA ASP A 189 -12.19 5.86 -11.82
C ASP A 189 -11.39 4.57 -11.61
N ILE A 190 -11.95 3.40 -11.91
CA ILE A 190 -11.29 2.10 -11.60
C ILE A 190 -10.68 1.39 -12.81
N ARG A 191 -11.08 1.71 -14.06
CA ARG A 191 -10.73 0.86 -15.22
C ARG A 191 -9.24 0.68 -15.47
N SER A 192 -8.45 1.74 -15.27
CA SER A 192 -7.00 1.69 -15.52
C SER A 192 -6.32 0.85 -14.45
N GLN A 193 -6.68 1.05 -13.19
CA GLN A 193 -6.18 0.28 -12.05
C GLN A 193 -6.53 -1.20 -12.21
N VAL A 194 -7.79 -1.55 -12.47
CA VAL A 194 -8.20 -2.96 -12.62
C VAL A 194 -7.49 -3.60 -13.81
N ALA A 195 -7.43 -2.93 -14.96
CA ALA A 195 -6.72 -3.47 -16.12
C ALA A 195 -5.23 -3.73 -15.84
N ALA A 196 -4.55 -2.80 -15.15
CA ALA A 196 -3.16 -2.94 -14.76
C ALA A 196 -2.93 -4.06 -13.74
N HIS A 197 -3.79 -4.12 -12.72
CA HIS A 197 -3.79 -5.13 -11.67
C HIS A 197 -3.90 -6.53 -12.28
N GLU A 198 -4.92 -6.77 -13.11
CA GLU A 198 -5.12 -8.07 -13.75
C GLU A 198 -4.02 -8.43 -14.76
N PHE A 199 -3.48 -7.43 -15.45
CA PHE A 199 -2.36 -7.67 -16.34
C PHE A 199 -1.10 -8.05 -15.57
N PHE A 200 -0.87 -7.46 -14.40
CA PHE A 200 0.27 -7.85 -13.57
C PHE A 200 0.16 -9.30 -13.09
N HIS A 201 -1.04 -9.84 -12.83
CA HIS A 201 -1.18 -11.27 -12.57
C HIS A 201 -0.74 -12.16 -13.74
N ALA A 202 -0.97 -11.72 -15.00
CA ALA A 202 -0.45 -12.44 -16.16
C ALA A 202 1.08 -12.42 -16.22
N VAL A 203 1.68 -11.30 -15.84
CA VAL A 203 3.14 -11.14 -15.73
C VAL A 203 3.71 -12.02 -14.60
N GLN A 204 3.09 -12.00 -13.42
CA GLN A 204 3.45 -12.85 -12.29
C GLN A 204 3.37 -14.34 -12.68
N TYR A 205 2.32 -14.75 -13.37
CA TYR A 205 2.15 -16.13 -13.83
C TYR A 205 3.30 -16.59 -14.73
N GLU A 206 3.78 -15.72 -15.63
CA GLU A 206 4.91 -16.03 -16.51
C GLU A 206 6.21 -16.28 -15.75
N THR A 207 6.42 -15.61 -14.61
CA THR A 207 7.62 -15.84 -13.79
C THR A 207 7.65 -17.23 -13.16
N GLY A 208 6.49 -17.87 -12.99
CA GLY A 208 6.36 -19.13 -12.26
C GLY A 208 6.57 -19.00 -10.74
N ALA A 209 6.87 -17.81 -10.24
CA ALA A 209 7.12 -17.57 -8.82
C ALA A 209 5.83 -17.73 -8.01
N TYR A 210 5.96 -18.35 -6.83
CA TYR A 210 4.90 -18.46 -5.83
C TYR A 210 3.62 -19.23 -6.24
N LEU A 211 3.59 -19.88 -7.40
CA LEU A 211 2.39 -20.56 -7.90
C LEU A 211 1.99 -21.82 -7.09
N ALA A 212 2.97 -22.54 -6.52
CA ALA A 212 2.76 -23.79 -5.77
C ALA A 212 2.47 -23.58 -4.27
N ALA A 213 2.56 -22.35 -3.77
CA ALA A 213 2.20 -21.98 -2.39
C ALA A 213 1.02 -20.98 -2.37
N PRO A 214 -0.14 -21.32 -2.97
CA PRO A 214 -1.15 -20.33 -3.32
C PRO A 214 -1.73 -19.60 -2.12
N LEU A 215 -1.82 -20.22 -0.94
CA LEU A 215 -2.28 -19.57 0.28
C LEU A 215 -1.19 -18.77 0.99
N ALA A 216 0.06 -19.26 1.04
CA ALA A 216 1.13 -18.57 1.76
C ALA A 216 1.62 -17.30 1.03
N ALA A 217 1.48 -17.28 -0.30
CA ALA A 217 1.97 -16.20 -1.14
C ALA A 217 0.87 -15.42 -1.88
N SER A 218 -0.43 -15.78 -1.73
CA SER A 218 -1.51 -15.00 -2.35
C SER A 218 -1.49 -13.57 -1.88
N TRP A 219 -1.27 -13.31 -0.59
CA TRP A 219 -1.22 -11.94 -0.07
C TRP A 219 -0.21 -11.08 -0.84
N TYR A 220 0.95 -11.65 -1.19
CA TYR A 220 2.00 -10.93 -1.88
C TYR A 220 1.70 -10.75 -3.36
N ARG A 221 1.07 -11.74 -4.02
CA ARG A 221 0.63 -11.59 -5.43
C ARG A 221 -0.40 -10.48 -5.58
N GLU A 222 -1.40 -10.43 -4.71
CA GLU A 222 -2.43 -9.38 -4.75
C GLU A 222 -1.84 -8.01 -4.37
N ALA A 223 -1.05 -7.94 -3.30
CA ALA A 223 -0.36 -6.73 -2.87
C ALA A 223 0.52 -6.14 -3.99
N THR A 224 1.26 -6.99 -4.70
CA THR A 224 2.15 -6.52 -5.77
C THR A 224 1.40 -6.19 -7.06
N ALA A 225 0.21 -6.74 -7.30
CA ALA A 225 -0.65 -6.30 -8.40
C ALA A 225 -1.19 -4.88 -8.18
N ASP A 226 -1.57 -4.53 -6.94
CA ASP A 226 -1.93 -3.15 -6.60
C ASP A 226 -0.74 -2.19 -6.62
N TRP A 227 0.42 -2.63 -6.12
CA TRP A 227 1.66 -1.86 -6.24
C TRP A 227 2.02 -1.61 -7.72
N ALA A 228 1.96 -2.63 -8.57
CA ALA A 228 2.26 -2.48 -9.99
C ALA A 228 1.26 -1.56 -10.70
N ALA A 229 -0.03 -1.64 -10.34
CA ALA A 229 -1.03 -0.69 -10.84
C ALA A 229 -0.67 0.76 -10.45
N LEU A 230 -0.15 0.97 -9.23
CA LEU A 230 0.32 2.27 -8.78
C LEU A 230 1.58 2.76 -9.52
N GLU A 231 2.53 1.87 -9.81
CA GLU A 231 3.72 2.22 -10.63
C GLU A 231 3.31 2.65 -12.05
N ALA A 232 2.36 1.94 -12.67
CA ALA A 232 1.83 2.30 -13.98
C ALA A 232 1.00 3.61 -13.97
N PHE A 233 0.26 3.84 -12.87
CA PHE A 233 -0.66 4.96 -12.71
C PHE A 233 -0.47 5.69 -11.36
N PRO A 234 0.64 6.43 -11.18
CA PRO A 234 0.97 7.04 -9.88
C PRO A 234 0.03 8.17 -9.45
N ASP A 235 -0.78 8.70 -10.38
CA ASP A 235 -1.78 9.73 -10.11
C ASP A 235 -3.18 9.11 -9.80
N ASP A 236 -3.30 7.77 -9.77
CA ASP A 236 -4.57 7.08 -9.50
C ASP A 236 -4.92 7.10 -8.00
N ARG A 237 -6.15 7.52 -7.69
CA ARG A 237 -6.65 7.69 -6.32
C ARG A 237 -7.43 6.49 -5.80
N ILE A 238 -7.60 5.45 -6.61
CA ILE A 238 -8.30 4.23 -6.21
C ILE A 238 -7.41 3.34 -5.35
N VAL A 239 -6.13 3.17 -5.71
CA VAL A 239 -5.19 2.31 -4.94
C VAL A 239 -5.13 2.70 -3.45
N PRO A 240 -5.09 4.00 -3.06
CA PRO A 240 -5.24 4.40 -1.67
C PRO A 240 -6.41 3.79 -0.90
N ARG A 241 -7.54 3.48 -1.55
CA ARG A 241 -8.71 2.86 -0.91
C ARG A 241 -8.48 1.40 -0.56
N HIS A 242 -7.58 0.72 -1.26
CA HIS A 242 -7.23 -0.68 -0.98
C HIS A 242 -6.42 -0.81 0.32
N LEU A 243 -5.74 0.27 0.74
CA LEU A 243 -4.93 0.31 1.96
C LEU A 243 -5.74 0.07 3.24
N VAL A 244 -7.03 0.45 3.25
CA VAL A 244 -7.84 0.56 4.47
C VAL A 244 -7.83 -0.72 5.32
N GLY A 245 -7.99 -1.90 4.70
CA GLY A 245 -8.00 -3.17 5.44
C GLY A 245 -6.69 -3.45 6.16
N TYR A 246 -5.56 -3.14 5.51
CA TYR A 246 -4.23 -3.24 6.10
C TYR A 246 -4.01 -2.20 7.19
N ALA A 247 -4.28 -0.93 6.88
CA ALA A 247 -4.09 0.18 7.79
C ALA A 247 -4.84 -0.03 9.10
N TYR A 248 -6.06 -0.59 9.06
CA TYR A 248 -6.87 -0.75 10.26
C TYR A 248 -6.40 -1.87 11.17
N THR A 249 -5.59 -2.80 10.67
CA THR A 249 -5.16 -4.00 11.43
C THR A 249 -3.66 -4.28 11.27
N PRO A 250 -2.78 -3.31 11.58
CA PRO A 250 -1.35 -3.46 11.36
C PRO A 250 -0.70 -4.46 12.32
N HIS A 251 -1.39 -4.77 13.43
CA HIS A 251 -0.94 -5.75 14.42
C HIS A 251 -1.01 -7.19 13.90
N LEU A 252 -1.80 -7.48 12.87
CA LEU A 252 -1.77 -8.77 12.20
C LEU A 252 -0.51 -8.86 11.32
N GLY A 253 0.01 -10.07 11.12
CA GLY A 253 1.17 -10.29 10.26
C GLY A 253 0.91 -9.82 8.84
N ILE A 254 1.90 -9.25 8.14
CA ILE A 254 1.75 -8.79 6.74
C ILE A 254 1.15 -9.87 5.84
N ASP A 255 1.50 -11.14 6.11
CA ASP A 255 1.05 -12.36 5.44
C ASP A 255 -0.31 -12.90 5.94
N TYR A 256 -0.97 -12.21 6.88
CA TYR A 256 -2.30 -12.59 7.36
C TYR A 256 -3.35 -12.48 6.25
N LEU A 257 -4.02 -13.60 6.01
CA LEU A 257 -5.18 -13.71 5.13
C LEU A 257 -6.41 -14.01 5.97
N ALA A 258 -7.41 -13.14 5.85
CA ALA A 258 -8.72 -13.39 6.43
C ALA A 258 -9.38 -14.59 5.73
N PRO A 259 -10.26 -15.34 6.43
CA PRO A 259 -11.15 -16.30 5.80
C PRO A 259 -11.94 -15.65 4.67
N GLU A 260 -12.26 -16.39 3.62
CA GLU A 260 -12.97 -15.84 2.45
C GLU A 260 -14.41 -15.43 2.75
N ASP A 261 -15.04 -16.10 3.71
CA ASP A 261 -16.38 -15.79 4.19
C ASP A 261 -16.40 -14.62 5.19
N ASP A 262 -15.24 -13.98 5.42
CA ASP A 262 -15.15 -12.76 6.18
C ASP A 262 -15.74 -11.59 5.36
N GLU A 263 -16.92 -11.12 5.78
CA GLU A 263 -17.59 -9.97 5.18
C GLU A 263 -17.07 -8.63 5.72
N THR A 264 -16.02 -8.63 6.55
CA THR A 264 -15.40 -7.41 7.10
C THR A 264 -14.29 -6.86 6.20
N ILE A 265 -13.77 -5.69 6.57
CA ILE A 265 -12.65 -5.04 5.89
C ILE A 265 -11.38 -5.90 5.87
N LEU A 266 -11.28 -6.90 6.75
CA LEU A 266 -10.14 -7.82 6.82
C LEU A 266 -9.97 -8.63 5.53
N ARG A 267 -11.07 -8.92 4.81
CA ARG A 267 -10.98 -9.59 3.51
C ARG A 267 -10.16 -8.80 2.49
N TYR A 268 -10.10 -7.48 2.61
CA TYR A 268 -9.35 -6.61 1.70
C TYR A 268 -7.92 -6.32 2.15
N ARG A 269 -7.48 -6.94 3.25
CA ARG A 269 -6.19 -6.65 3.85
C ARG A 269 -5.01 -6.97 2.92
N HIS A 270 -5.11 -8.03 2.12
CA HIS A 270 -4.04 -8.44 1.23
C HIS A 270 -3.78 -7.46 0.09
N TYR A 271 -4.82 -6.78 -0.42
CA TYR A 271 -4.67 -5.68 -1.36
C TYR A 271 -3.86 -4.55 -0.72
N GLY A 272 -4.30 -4.08 0.46
CA GLY A 272 -3.63 -3.02 1.22
C GLY A 272 -2.20 -3.33 1.67
N ALA A 273 -1.78 -4.60 1.63
CA ALA A 273 -0.39 -4.97 1.87
C ALA A 273 0.57 -4.48 0.76
N PHE A 274 0.06 -3.89 -0.35
CA PHE A 274 0.86 -3.19 -1.37
C PHE A 274 1.78 -2.12 -0.77
N ILE A 275 1.44 -1.60 0.41
CA ILE A 275 2.25 -0.60 1.10
C ILE A 275 3.65 -1.11 1.45
N LEU A 276 3.86 -2.43 1.58
CA LEU A 276 5.19 -3.00 1.78
C LEU A 276 6.08 -2.92 0.52
N PRO A 277 5.68 -3.44 -0.66
CA PRO A 277 6.46 -3.24 -1.88
C PRO A 277 6.60 -1.76 -2.27
N LEU A 278 5.62 -0.90 -1.96
CA LEU A 278 5.77 0.55 -2.12
C LEU A 278 6.88 1.10 -1.22
N PHE A 279 6.89 0.73 0.06
CA PHE A 279 7.94 1.14 1.00
C PHE A 279 9.33 0.69 0.54
N VAL A 280 9.45 -0.55 0.05
CA VAL A 280 10.72 -1.04 -0.50
C VAL A 280 11.16 -0.18 -1.68
N SER A 281 10.24 0.20 -2.57
CA SER A 281 10.52 0.96 -3.80
C SER A 281 10.78 2.46 -3.58
N GLU A 282 10.25 3.05 -2.51
CA GLU A 282 10.44 4.47 -2.19
C GLU A 282 11.60 4.73 -1.21
N HIS A 283 11.81 3.85 -0.23
CA HIS A 283 12.64 4.16 0.94
C HIS A 283 13.87 3.26 1.10
N ILE A 284 13.89 2.07 0.49
CA ILE A 284 15.02 1.13 0.63
C ILE A 284 15.81 1.03 -0.67
N ALA A 285 15.11 0.65 -1.74
CA ALA A 285 15.65 0.38 -3.05
C ALA A 285 14.76 1.03 -4.11
N ASP A 286 15.01 0.74 -5.38
CA ASP A 286 14.09 1.11 -6.47
C ASP A 286 13.11 -0.05 -6.77
N PRO A 287 12.07 0.19 -7.59
CA PRO A 287 11.09 -0.83 -8.01
C PRO A 287 11.68 -2.16 -8.52
N SER A 288 12.94 -2.18 -8.98
CA SER A 288 13.56 -3.40 -9.49
C SER A 288 13.80 -4.46 -8.41
N LEU A 289 13.89 -4.10 -7.12
CA LEU A 289 14.02 -5.10 -6.05
C LEU A 289 12.74 -5.92 -5.92
N VAL A 290 11.57 -5.27 -6.01
CA VAL A 290 10.28 -5.96 -6.05
C VAL A 290 10.17 -6.83 -7.30
N ALA A 291 10.63 -6.35 -8.47
CA ALA A 291 10.67 -7.18 -9.67
C ALA A 291 11.57 -8.43 -9.51
N GLN A 292 12.75 -8.24 -8.90
CA GLN A 292 13.69 -9.33 -8.63
C GLN A 292 13.13 -10.39 -7.68
N SER A 293 12.20 -10.03 -6.77
CA SER A 293 11.57 -11.01 -5.88
C SER A 293 10.76 -12.06 -6.67
N PHE A 294 10.18 -11.69 -7.80
CA PHE A 294 9.53 -12.64 -8.70
C PHE A 294 10.51 -13.32 -9.66
N LEU A 295 11.44 -12.58 -10.26
CA LEU A 295 12.37 -13.13 -11.25
C LEU A 295 13.35 -14.16 -10.67
N GLY A 296 13.65 -14.07 -9.37
CA GLY A 296 14.56 -14.97 -8.66
C GLY A 296 13.88 -16.09 -7.88
N ALA A 297 12.56 -16.04 -7.69
CA ALA A 297 11.84 -16.98 -6.84
C ALA A 297 11.33 -18.21 -7.59
N GLY A 298 11.31 -19.33 -6.88
CA GLY A 298 10.63 -20.55 -7.30
C GLY A 298 9.13 -20.57 -6.98
N PRO A 299 8.39 -21.58 -7.47
CA PRO A 299 6.95 -21.70 -7.28
C PRO A 299 6.54 -21.94 -5.83
N SER A 300 7.43 -22.49 -4.99
CA SER A 300 7.14 -22.83 -3.59
C SER A 300 7.83 -21.93 -2.58
N ASP A 301 8.56 -20.91 -3.03
CA ASP A 301 9.34 -20.05 -2.14
C ASP A 301 8.42 -19.15 -1.30
N SER A 302 8.90 -18.74 -0.13
CA SER A 302 8.22 -17.76 0.71
C SER A 302 8.56 -16.34 0.25
N PRO A 303 7.58 -15.46 -0.04
CA PRO A 303 7.86 -14.07 -0.39
C PRO A 303 8.73 -13.34 0.63
N LEU A 304 8.50 -13.59 1.93
CA LEU A 304 9.27 -12.95 3.00
C LEU A 304 10.72 -13.45 3.04
N GLU A 305 10.97 -14.74 2.78
CA GLU A 305 12.34 -15.28 2.74
C GLU A 305 13.11 -14.77 1.52
N VAL A 306 12.45 -14.67 0.36
CA VAL A 306 13.03 -14.11 -0.87
C VAL A 306 13.35 -12.63 -0.68
N LEU A 307 12.41 -11.84 -0.15
CA LEU A 307 12.64 -10.43 0.15
C LEU A 307 13.79 -10.25 1.16
N ASP A 308 13.85 -11.06 2.21
CA ASP A 308 14.93 -11.03 3.19
C ASP A 308 16.31 -11.31 2.56
N ALA A 309 16.38 -12.23 1.59
CA ALA A 309 17.60 -12.48 0.84
C ALA A 309 18.02 -11.27 -0.03
N LEU A 310 17.08 -10.69 -0.80
CA LEU A 310 17.33 -9.52 -1.64
C LEU A 310 17.70 -8.27 -0.84
N LEU A 311 17.03 -8.05 0.30
CA LEU A 311 17.34 -6.94 1.20
C LEU A 311 18.76 -7.05 1.76
N ARG A 312 19.26 -8.26 2.02
CA ARG A 312 20.66 -8.48 2.43
C ARG A 312 21.67 -8.15 1.35
N GLU A 313 21.32 -8.38 0.09
CA GLU A 313 22.15 -7.94 -1.04
C GLU A 313 22.18 -6.40 -1.16
N ALA A 314 21.15 -5.73 -0.63
CA ALA A 314 21.04 -4.27 -0.53
C ALA A 314 21.49 -3.71 0.84
N ASP A 315 22.37 -4.41 1.57
CA ASP A 315 22.90 -3.99 2.89
C ASP A 315 21.83 -3.73 3.98
N SER A 316 20.68 -4.41 3.89
CA SER A 316 19.59 -4.40 4.88
C SER A 316 19.21 -5.82 5.29
N ASP A 317 18.11 -6.01 6.00
CA ASP A 317 17.46 -7.30 6.20
C ASP A 317 15.96 -7.08 6.42
N LEU A 318 15.16 -8.15 6.36
CA LEU A 318 13.71 -8.04 6.52
C LEU A 318 13.33 -7.41 7.86
N ALA A 319 14.04 -7.71 8.94
CA ALA A 319 13.69 -7.23 10.26
C ALA A 319 13.92 -5.71 10.41
N SER A 320 15.06 -5.23 9.91
CA SER A 320 15.39 -3.80 9.83
C SER A 320 14.45 -3.06 8.89
N ALA A 321 14.20 -3.61 7.70
CA ALA A 321 13.27 -3.05 6.73
C ALA A 321 11.85 -2.95 7.32
N PHE A 322 11.37 -4.01 7.96
CA PHE A 322 10.03 -4.04 8.54
C PHE A 322 9.89 -3.11 9.76
N GLY A 323 10.96 -2.93 10.54
CA GLY A 323 11.03 -1.92 11.60
C GLY A 323 10.94 -0.49 11.09
N ALA A 324 11.63 -0.17 10.00
CA ALA A 324 11.52 1.13 9.33
C ALA A 324 10.13 1.32 8.70
N PHE A 325 9.63 0.31 7.98
CA PHE A 325 8.29 0.27 7.40
C PHE A 325 7.19 0.60 8.42
N ALA A 326 7.22 -0.04 9.59
CA ALA A 326 6.28 0.24 10.67
C ALA A 326 6.33 1.71 11.15
N ALA A 327 7.53 2.30 11.16
CA ALA A 327 7.74 3.69 11.54
C ALA A 327 7.21 4.67 10.48
N HIS A 328 7.46 4.41 9.20
CA HIS A 328 6.92 5.23 8.09
C HIS A 328 5.39 5.15 8.02
N ASN A 329 4.79 3.98 8.27
CA ASN A 329 3.34 3.82 8.33
C ASN A 329 2.69 4.53 9.52
N ALA A 330 3.43 4.93 10.55
CA ALA A 330 2.87 5.66 11.69
C ALA A 330 2.36 7.06 11.29
N THR A 331 2.92 7.62 10.21
CA THR A 331 2.59 8.95 9.66
C THR A 331 2.25 8.92 8.18
N TRP A 332 2.20 7.73 7.56
CA TRP A 332 2.08 7.54 6.11
C TRP A 332 3.11 8.35 5.32
N ASP A 333 4.38 8.31 5.73
CA ASP A 333 5.47 9.06 5.08
C ASP A 333 5.84 8.44 3.71
N TYR A 334 5.04 8.75 2.69
CA TYR A 334 5.11 8.29 1.30
C TYR A 334 4.76 9.43 0.35
N GLU A 335 5.08 9.29 -0.95
CA GLU A 335 4.69 10.31 -1.94
C GLU A 335 3.16 10.55 -1.96
N LEU A 336 2.38 9.48 -1.82
CA LEU A 336 0.91 9.53 -1.75
C LEU A 336 0.36 9.50 -0.31
N GLY A 337 1.19 9.80 0.69
CA GLY A 337 0.83 9.72 2.12
C GLY A 337 -0.46 10.43 2.49
N ARG A 338 -0.71 11.59 1.87
CA ARG A 338 -1.95 12.34 2.08
C ARG A 338 -3.19 11.66 1.50
N ASP A 339 -3.10 11.08 0.30
CA ASP A 339 -4.21 10.36 -0.31
C ASP A 339 -4.52 9.07 0.48
N PHE A 340 -3.49 8.43 1.06
CA PHE A 340 -3.65 7.32 2.00
C PHE A 340 -4.39 7.74 3.27
N GLU A 341 -3.97 8.83 3.91
CA GLU A 341 -4.65 9.37 5.09
C GLU A 341 -6.11 9.74 4.78
N ASP A 342 -6.36 10.44 3.67
CA ASP A 342 -7.72 10.83 3.26
C ASP A 342 -8.62 9.59 3.04
N ALA A 343 -8.14 8.54 2.36
CA ALA A 343 -8.90 7.31 2.13
C ALA A 343 -9.23 6.55 3.44
N ILE A 344 -8.25 6.49 4.36
CA ILE A 344 -8.41 5.91 5.68
C ILE A 344 -9.46 6.67 6.50
N GLU A 345 -9.35 8.00 6.58
CA GLU A 345 -10.28 8.82 7.36
C GLU A 345 -11.70 8.81 6.75
N GLU A 346 -11.82 8.80 5.42
CA GLU A 346 -13.11 8.68 4.73
C GLU A 346 -13.82 7.36 5.11
N TYR A 347 -13.10 6.23 5.13
CA TYR A 347 -13.65 4.96 5.60
C TYR A 347 -13.98 4.97 7.10
N GLY A 348 -13.11 5.55 7.93
CA GLY A 348 -13.32 5.65 9.38
C GLY A 348 -14.58 6.43 9.76
N ALA A 349 -14.94 7.42 8.96
CA ALA A 349 -16.20 8.15 9.12
C ALA A 349 -17.44 7.28 8.85
N LEU A 350 -17.33 6.25 8.00
CA LEU A 350 -18.42 5.33 7.67
C LEU A 350 -18.53 4.15 8.63
N VAL A 351 -17.41 3.68 9.18
CA VAL A 351 -17.37 2.55 10.11
C VAL A 351 -16.65 2.94 11.41
N PRO A 352 -17.29 3.77 12.26
CA PRO A 352 -16.68 4.20 13.52
C PRO A 352 -16.32 3.01 14.42
N GLY A 353 -15.11 3.02 14.98
CA GLY A 353 -14.63 1.99 15.90
C GLY A 353 -13.97 0.78 15.23
N ALA A 354 -13.94 0.71 13.89
CA ALA A 354 -13.14 -0.29 13.19
C ALA A 354 -11.64 0.01 13.18
N ASP A 355 -11.25 1.27 13.42
CA ASP A 355 -9.86 1.72 13.35
C ASP A 355 -9.03 1.17 14.52
N GLN A 356 -8.13 0.22 14.22
CA GLN A 356 -7.15 -0.32 15.15
C GLN A 356 -5.71 0.02 14.73
N ARG A 357 -5.51 1.10 13.95
CA ARG A 357 -4.18 1.63 13.61
C ARG A 357 -3.32 1.83 14.85
N PHE A 358 -3.94 2.35 15.91
CA PHE A 358 -3.29 2.69 17.15
C PHE A 358 -3.63 1.68 18.25
N ALA A 359 -2.63 0.94 18.74
CA ALA A 359 -2.79 0.04 19.87
C ALA A 359 -3.14 0.80 21.15
N VAL A 360 -2.55 2.00 21.32
CA VAL A 360 -2.83 2.93 22.41
C VAL A 360 -2.76 4.36 21.86
N GLN A 361 -3.70 5.21 22.27
CA GLN A 361 -3.69 6.65 22.02
C GLN A 361 -3.71 7.41 23.33
N MET A 362 -2.79 8.36 23.49
CA MET A 362 -2.63 9.16 24.70
C MET A 362 -2.71 10.65 24.39
N GLU A 363 -3.25 11.38 25.36
CA GLU A 363 -3.08 12.83 25.44
C GLU A 363 -1.65 13.18 25.87
N GLY A 364 -1.28 14.46 25.82
CA GLY A 364 0.11 14.93 26.05
C GLY A 364 0.72 14.70 27.44
N THR A 365 0.09 13.91 28.31
CA THR A 365 0.65 13.51 29.62
C THR A 365 1.52 12.25 29.55
N GLY A 366 1.35 11.42 28.52
CA GLY A 366 2.07 10.15 28.42
C GLY A 366 1.54 9.05 29.35
N THR A 367 2.38 8.06 29.66
CA THR A 367 2.12 6.94 30.59
C THR A 367 2.55 7.27 32.02
N ASP A 368 2.06 6.48 32.99
CA ASP A 368 2.57 6.44 34.38
C ASP A 368 3.29 5.10 34.58
N GLY A 369 4.57 5.05 34.23
CA GLY A 369 5.36 3.82 34.23
C GLY A 369 5.21 2.98 32.96
N TRP A 370 5.57 1.71 33.11
CA TRP A 370 5.49 0.69 32.06
C TRP A 370 4.04 0.21 31.86
N VAL A 371 3.63 0.12 30.60
CA VAL A 371 2.29 -0.28 30.18
C VAL A 371 2.37 -1.41 29.18
N ASP A 372 1.49 -2.40 29.34
CA ASP A 372 1.28 -3.45 28.34
C ASP A 372 0.22 -2.99 27.33
N PRO A 373 0.40 -3.24 26.01
CA PRO A 373 -0.66 -3.00 25.04
C PRO A 373 -1.84 -3.95 25.26
N PRO A 374 -3.04 -3.62 24.75
CA PRO A 374 -4.16 -4.56 24.73
C PRO A 374 -3.76 -5.89 24.09
N VAL A 375 -4.08 -7.01 24.76
CA VAL A 375 -3.67 -8.35 24.29
C VAL A 375 -4.13 -8.63 22.86
N SER A 376 -5.33 -8.20 22.49
CA SER A 376 -5.91 -8.37 21.15
C SER A 376 -5.20 -7.58 20.07
N LEU A 377 -4.40 -6.58 20.42
CA LEU A 377 -3.69 -5.72 19.48
C LEU A 377 -2.19 -5.94 19.52
N ARG A 378 -1.67 -6.91 20.27
CA ARG A 378 -0.24 -7.25 20.24
C ARG A 378 0.15 -7.70 18.83
N PRO A 379 1.34 -7.30 18.33
CA PRO A 379 1.76 -7.62 16.98
C PRO A 379 1.95 -9.13 16.86
N TRP A 380 1.42 -9.72 15.81
CA TRP A 380 1.76 -11.06 15.36
C TRP A 380 3.17 -11.04 14.73
N PRO A 381 3.78 -12.20 14.46
CA PRO A 381 4.94 -12.27 13.57
C PRO A 381 4.71 -11.47 12.29
N ASN A 382 5.67 -10.61 11.95
CA ASN A 382 5.62 -9.69 10.82
C ASN A 382 4.43 -8.71 10.86
N GLY A 383 3.98 -8.35 12.06
CA GLY A 383 3.02 -7.28 12.33
C GLY A 383 3.64 -6.17 13.16
N TYR A 384 2.92 -5.06 13.34
CA TYR A 384 3.37 -3.93 14.13
C TYR A 384 2.26 -3.21 14.90
N ASN A 385 2.66 -2.44 15.89
CA ASN A 385 1.79 -1.54 16.64
C ASN A 385 2.28 -0.12 16.48
N VAL A 386 1.33 0.81 16.47
CA VAL A 386 1.60 2.23 16.61
C VAL A 386 0.97 2.69 17.93
N ILE A 387 1.76 3.36 18.76
CA ILE A 387 1.28 4.03 19.96
C ILE A 387 1.38 5.53 19.72
N ARG A 388 0.25 6.24 19.81
CA ARG A 388 0.20 7.68 19.55
C ARG A 388 0.22 8.47 20.85
N LEU A 389 1.09 9.47 20.93
CA LEU A 389 1.10 10.50 21.96
C LEU A 389 0.86 11.86 21.30
N ARG A 390 -0.27 12.50 21.60
CA ARG A 390 -0.47 13.91 21.19
C ARG A 390 0.63 14.78 21.79
N ARG A 391 1.04 15.82 21.06
CA ARG A 391 2.12 16.73 21.48
C ARG A 391 1.96 17.17 22.95
N PRO A 392 2.94 16.86 23.82
CA PRO A 392 3.02 17.44 25.16
C PRO A 392 3.25 18.96 25.10
N ALA A 393 2.80 19.70 26.11
CA ALA A 393 2.95 21.16 26.11
C ALA A 393 4.43 21.61 26.06
N GLN A 394 5.29 20.91 26.81
CA GLN A 394 6.74 21.08 26.89
C GLN A 394 7.30 20.00 27.85
N GLY A 395 8.60 19.73 27.81
CA GLY A 395 9.28 18.90 28.80
C GLY A 395 10.28 17.91 28.19
N LEU A 396 10.77 17.02 29.03
CA LEU A 396 11.61 15.90 28.66
C LEU A 396 10.72 14.67 28.47
N LEU A 397 10.68 14.13 27.26
CA LEU A 397 9.99 12.88 26.96
C LEU A 397 10.96 11.71 27.18
N HIS A 398 10.63 10.83 28.13
CA HIS A 398 11.30 9.56 28.35
C HIS A 398 10.53 8.47 27.61
N VAL A 399 11.22 7.74 26.72
CA VAL A 399 10.62 6.64 25.97
C VAL A 399 11.33 5.35 26.35
N GLY A 400 10.57 4.31 26.63
CA GLY A 400 11.07 2.98 26.96
C GLY A 400 10.34 1.90 26.17
N PHE A 401 11.08 0.85 25.82
CA PHE A 401 10.57 -0.37 25.21
C PHE A 401 11.21 -1.60 25.86
N GLU A 402 10.42 -2.66 26.07
CA GLU A 402 10.92 -3.95 26.53
C GLU A 402 10.13 -5.10 25.91
N ALA A 403 10.83 -5.95 25.16
CA ALA A 403 10.32 -7.21 24.69
C ALA A 403 10.17 -8.20 25.85
N LEU A 404 9.02 -8.86 25.98
CA LEU A 404 8.78 -9.88 27.01
C LEU A 404 8.95 -11.32 26.48
N GLN A 405 9.15 -11.45 25.18
CA GLN A 405 9.50 -12.70 24.50
C GLN A 405 10.75 -12.47 23.65
N GLU A 406 11.78 -13.30 23.88
CA GLU A 406 13.11 -13.12 23.29
C GLU A 406 13.46 -14.20 22.26
N ASP A 407 12.94 -15.42 22.43
CA ASP A 407 13.34 -16.57 21.61
C ASP A 407 12.73 -16.48 20.19
N GLY A 408 13.61 -16.34 19.18
CA GLY A 408 13.26 -16.41 17.77
C GLY A 408 12.52 -15.18 17.22
N VAL A 409 12.40 -14.11 18.01
CA VAL A 409 11.71 -12.87 17.62
C VAL A 409 12.71 -11.72 17.55
N GLN A 410 12.57 -10.96 16.48
CA GLN A 410 13.36 -9.80 16.14
C GLN A 410 12.51 -8.54 16.34
N TRP A 411 12.85 -7.71 17.32
CA TRP A 411 12.07 -6.54 17.75
C TRP A 411 12.71 -5.22 17.32
N TRP A 412 11.89 -4.34 16.75
CA TRP A 412 12.26 -2.97 16.41
C TRP A 412 11.29 -2.02 17.07
N ALA A 413 11.83 -1.03 17.79
CA ALA A 413 11.04 0.07 18.32
C ALA A 413 11.67 1.39 17.88
N THR A 414 10.85 2.23 17.24
CA THR A 414 11.27 3.53 16.71
C THR A 414 10.32 4.60 17.21
N LEU A 415 10.87 5.65 17.82
CA LEU A 415 10.11 6.87 18.08
C LEU A 415 10.08 7.70 16.79
N VAL A 416 8.89 7.97 16.30
CA VAL A 416 8.62 8.88 15.19
C VAL A 416 8.22 10.23 15.78
N ARG A 417 9.00 11.26 15.45
CA ARG A 417 8.69 12.66 15.77
C ARG A 417 8.03 13.26 14.55
N ASP A 418 6.74 13.52 14.65
CA ASP A 418 5.95 14.05 13.56
C ASP A 418 5.99 15.58 13.61
N TYR A 419 6.23 16.21 12.48
CA TYR A 419 6.20 17.66 12.30
C TYR A 419 5.20 18.01 11.19
N LEU A 420 4.94 19.31 11.00
CA LEU A 420 3.97 19.75 10.00
C LEU A 420 4.39 19.39 8.56
N ASP A 421 5.68 19.26 8.27
CA ASP A 421 6.23 19.10 6.92
C ASP A 421 7.19 17.91 6.74
N HIS A 422 7.49 17.16 7.80
CA HIS A 422 8.36 15.98 7.76
C HIS A 422 8.19 15.11 9.02
N ALA A 423 8.75 13.90 8.99
CA ALA A 423 8.94 13.06 10.16
C ALA A 423 10.43 12.85 10.45
N GLU A 424 10.80 12.67 11.72
CA GLU A 424 12.12 12.19 12.13
C GLU A 424 12.01 10.84 12.85
N TYR A 425 12.95 9.95 12.57
CA TYR A 425 12.97 8.59 13.10
C TYR A 425 14.11 8.40 14.09
N VAL A 426 13.78 8.05 15.33
CA VAL A 426 14.75 7.82 16.41
C VAL A 426 14.66 6.36 16.86
N PRO A 427 15.60 5.49 16.44
CA PRO A 427 15.64 4.11 16.87
C PRO A 427 15.84 4.01 18.39
N ILE A 428 15.05 3.16 19.05
CA ILE A 428 15.17 2.85 20.49
C ILE A 428 15.86 1.50 20.66
N THR A 429 15.40 0.49 19.93
CA THR A 429 16.02 -0.85 19.91
C THR A 429 16.04 -1.42 18.50
N GLN A 430 17.02 -2.28 18.25
CA GLN A 430 17.17 -3.06 17.02
C GLN A 430 17.69 -4.46 17.40
N GLY A 431 16.93 -5.51 17.09
CA GLY A 431 17.39 -6.90 17.21
C GLY A 431 16.65 -7.76 18.25
N THR A 432 17.34 -8.76 18.78
CA THR A 432 16.76 -9.73 19.73
C THR A 432 16.56 -9.11 21.11
N GLY A 433 15.44 -9.45 21.78
CA GLY A 433 15.10 -8.95 23.11
C GLY A 433 16.13 -9.26 24.20
N GLY A 434 15.97 -8.68 25.40
CA GLY A 434 16.89 -8.94 26.52
C GLY A 434 16.85 -7.91 27.66
N SER A 435 16.80 -6.62 27.33
CA SER A 435 16.83 -5.56 28.34
C SER A 435 15.98 -4.37 27.89
N PRO A 436 15.39 -3.63 28.84
CA PRO A 436 14.69 -2.39 28.53
C PRO A 436 15.62 -1.44 27.78
N ALA A 437 15.15 -0.92 26.64
CA ALA A 437 15.82 0.11 25.88
C ALA A 437 15.12 1.44 26.12
N GLU A 438 15.89 2.50 26.38
CA GLU A 438 15.34 3.80 26.78
C GLU A 438 16.07 4.95 26.09
N ILE A 439 15.31 5.98 25.72
CA ILE A 439 15.82 7.26 25.21
C ILE A 439 15.14 8.41 25.95
N SER A 440 15.74 9.60 25.88
CA SER A 440 15.12 10.81 26.40
C SER A 440 15.44 11.99 25.48
N LEU A 441 14.42 12.77 25.15
CA LEU A 441 14.56 13.93 24.27
C LEU A 441 13.67 15.09 24.73
N MET A 442 14.11 16.30 24.41
CA MET A 442 13.31 17.49 24.66
C MET A 442 12.17 17.57 23.65
N VAL A 443 10.95 17.80 24.14
CA VAL A 443 9.80 18.14 23.30
C VAL A 443 10.01 19.55 22.75
N ALA A 444 9.88 19.70 21.43
CA ALA A 444 10.11 20.93 20.69
C ALA A 444 8.86 21.31 19.87
N GLU A 445 8.98 21.29 18.54
CA GLU A 445 7.98 21.80 17.58
C GLU A 445 7.05 20.73 17.01
N GLU A 446 7.19 19.48 17.43
CA GLU A 446 6.44 18.32 16.92
C GLU A 446 4.91 18.54 16.97
N SER A 447 4.18 17.97 16.01
CA SER A 447 2.71 17.85 16.00
C SER A 447 2.23 16.67 16.84
N ALA A 448 3.00 15.58 16.85
CA ALA A 448 2.73 14.37 17.62
C ALA A 448 4.01 13.52 17.78
N PHE A 449 3.92 12.52 18.65
CA PHE A 449 4.91 11.45 18.72
C PHE A 449 4.20 10.11 18.47
N TYR A 450 4.87 9.22 17.74
CA TYR A 450 4.42 7.85 17.56
C TYR A 450 5.53 6.90 17.99
N LEU A 451 5.20 5.87 18.76
CA LEU A 451 6.10 4.76 19.02
C LEU A 451 5.64 3.58 18.14
N ALA A 452 6.40 3.34 17.07
CA ALA A 452 6.19 2.21 16.19
C ALA A 452 6.98 1.00 16.70
N ILE A 453 6.30 -0.12 16.89
CA ILE A 453 6.88 -1.35 17.44
C ILE A 453 6.54 -2.49 16.50
N SER A 454 7.53 -3.11 15.90
CA SER A 454 7.35 -4.27 15.03
C SER A 454 8.07 -5.49 15.58
N ALA A 455 7.58 -6.65 15.17
CA ALA A 455 8.16 -7.93 15.51
C ALA A 455 8.23 -8.79 14.25
N THR A 456 9.42 -9.23 13.88
CA THR A 456 9.63 -10.21 12.81
C THR A 456 10.02 -11.56 13.41
N SER A 457 9.51 -12.63 12.82
CA SER A 457 9.79 -14.00 13.27
C SER A 457 9.60 -14.97 12.12
N GLN A 458 10.52 -15.92 12.00
CA GLN A 458 10.42 -17.05 11.08
C GLN A 458 9.50 -18.15 11.63
N VAL A 459 9.22 -18.12 12.94
CA VAL A 459 8.28 -19.05 13.57
C VAL A 459 6.89 -18.43 13.46
N GLN A 460 6.02 -19.08 12.68
CA GLN A 460 4.58 -18.83 12.77
C GLN A 460 4.12 -19.26 14.18
N ALA A 461 3.90 -18.28 15.04
CA ALA A 461 3.23 -18.49 16.32
C ALA A 461 1.73 -18.33 16.06
N PRO A 462 0.93 -19.42 16.08
CA PRO A 462 -0.50 -19.29 15.86
C PRO A 462 -1.13 -18.50 17.02
N ASP A 463 -1.87 -17.46 16.63
CA ASP A 463 -2.95 -16.81 17.39
C ASP A 463 -2.59 -16.05 18.69
N LEU A 464 -1.30 -15.95 19.05
CA LEU A 464 -0.87 -15.21 20.23
C LEU A 464 0.03 -14.06 19.84
N GLY A 465 -0.52 -12.84 19.88
CA GLY A 465 0.26 -11.62 19.69
C GLY A 465 1.43 -11.54 20.69
N LEU A 466 2.57 -11.08 20.18
CA LEU A 466 3.85 -11.12 20.86
C LEU A 466 3.88 -10.09 22.00
N PRO A 467 4.22 -10.50 23.24
CA PRO A 467 4.13 -9.62 24.40
C PRO A 467 5.32 -8.66 24.46
N TYR A 468 5.02 -7.38 24.71
CA TYR A 468 5.97 -6.34 25.02
C TYR A 468 5.35 -5.37 26.03
N ARG A 469 6.17 -4.48 26.59
CA ARG A 469 5.72 -3.32 27.34
C ARG A 469 6.46 -2.06 26.88
N PHE A 470 5.83 -0.92 27.08
CA PHE A 470 6.37 0.38 26.67
C PHE A 470 6.18 1.44 27.75
N ARG A 471 6.89 2.56 27.61
CA ARG A 471 6.82 3.72 28.48
C ARG A 471 6.97 5.00 27.67
N LEU A 472 6.12 5.98 27.90
CA LEU A 472 6.14 7.29 27.26
C LEU A 472 5.87 8.35 28.33
N GLU A 473 6.85 8.70 29.15
CA GLU A 473 6.68 9.58 30.30
C GLU A 473 7.11 11.01 29.96
N VAL A 474 6.24 12.00 30.20
CA VAL A 474 6.59 13.41 30.04
C VAL A 474 6.97 13.98 31.40
N ALA A 475 8.27 14.22 31.62
CA ALA A 475 8.73 15.00 32.75
C ALA A 475 8.61 16.48 32.40
N THR A 476 7.73 17.21 33.11
CA THR A 476 7.86 18.66 33.18
C THR A 476 9.24 18.96 33.74
N ASP A 477 10.00 19.88 33.11
CA ASP A 477 11.32 20.30 33.60
C ASP A 477 11.29 20.34 35.13
N PRO A 478 12.23 19.67 35.82
CA PRO A 478 12.29 19.81 37.27
C PRO A 478 12.33 21.30 37.53
N GLU A 479 11.34 21.80 38.29
CA GLU A 479 11.30 23.21 38.71
C GLU A 479 12.74 23.57 39.07
N PRO A 480 13.38 24.52 38.36
CA PRO A 480 14.81 24.74 38.49
C PRO A 480 15.09 24.88 39.97
N ASP A 481 15.82 23.91 40.54
CA ASP A 481 15.92 23.76 41.99
C ASP A 481 16.24 25.14 42.56
N PRO A 482 15.33 25.77 43.33
CA PRO A 482 15.50 27.17 43.74
C PRO A 482 16.76 27.35 44.61
N LEU A 483 17.42 26.25 45.00
CA LEU A 483 18.67 26.22 45.75
C LEU A 483 19.94 26.07 44.88
N SER A 484 19.82 25.91 43.55
CA SER A 484 20.95 25.72 42.62
C SER A 484 21.69 27.03 42.24
N CYS A 485 21.21 28.21 42.65
CA CYS A 485 21.94 29.49 42.54
C CYS A 485 23.12 29.63 43.52
N GLY A 486 23.83 28.53 43.79
CA GLY A 486 25.07 28.48 44.56
C GLY A 486 26.24 29.04 43.75
N CYS A 487 26.31 30.36 43.60
CA CYS A 487 27.53 31.07 43.25
C CYS A 487 28.62 30.81 44.32
N THR A 488 29.35 29.70 44.20
CA THR A 488 30.68 29.56 44.78
C THR A 488 31.69 29.63 43.65
N ALA A 489 32.07 30.87 43.33
CA ALA A 489 33.22 31.14 42.48
C ALA A 489 34.49 30.62 43.15
N SER A 490 34.97 29.44 42.74
CA SER A 490 36.35 29.04 42.95
C SER A 490 37.17 29.46 41.74
N LEU A 491 37.88 30.57 41.90
CA LEU A 491 38.90 31.05 40.99
C LEU A 491 40.12 30.13 41.05
N THR A 492 40.19 29.14 40.16
CA THR A 492 41.47 28.47 39.83
C THR A 492 41.99 28.98 38.49
N ARG A 493 42.96 29.89 38.59
CA ARG A 493 43.88 30.26 37.51
C ARG A 493 44.62 28.99 37.04
N SER A 494 44.40 28.60 35.79
CA SER A 494 45.26 27.64 35.09
C SER A 494 45.82 28.29 33.83
N SER A 495 47.14 28.19 33.72
CA SER A 495 48.04 28.84 32.77
C SER A 495 48.09 28.12 31.43
N THR A 496 48.01 28.90 30.34
CA THR A 496 48.77 28.79 29.08
C THR A 496 49.15 27.40 28.51
N GLY A 497 48.64 27.14 27.30
CA GLY A 497 49.24 26.26 26.28
C GLY A 497 48.25 26.12 25.10
N LYS A 498 48.25 27.01 24.11
CA LYS A 498 48.95 26.85 22.81
C LYS A 498 49.16 25.38 22.43
N ASP A 499 48.30 24.86 21.54
CA ASP A 499 48.75 24.44 20.21
C ASP A 499 47.59 24.33 19.23
N GLN A 500 47.80 24.94 18.07
CA GLN A 500 46.92 24.95 16.92
C GLN A 500 47.24 23.73 16.06
N HIS A 501 46.26 22.87 15.79
CA HIS A 501 46.29 22.01 14.60
C HIS A 501 45.12 22.33 13.68
N ARG A 502 45.50 23.03 12.62
CA ARG A 502 44.75 23.37 11.42
C ARG A 502 44.63 22.10 10.56
N VAL A 503 43.43 21.58 10.37
CA VAL A 503 43.16 20.56 9.36
C VAL A 503 42.71 21.27 8.09
N GLU A 504 43.54 21.20 7.05
CA GLU A 504 43.27 21.76 5.73
C GLU A 504 42.33 20.84 4.94
N HIS A 505 41.27 21.45 4.42
CA HIS A 505 40.41 20.89 3.38
C HIS A 505 41.23 20.70 2.09
N ASN A 506 41.34 19.47 1.60
CA ASN A 506 41.71 19.18 0.23
C ASN A 506 40.46 18.84 -0.58
N SER A 507 40.02 19.82 -1.36
CA SER A 507 39.14 19.64 -2.50
C SER A 507 40.00 19.72 -3.76
N ARG A 508 39.87 18.73 -4.67
CA ARG A 508 39.67 18.91 -6.13
C ARG A 508 40.02 17.66 -6.96
N THR A 509 39.13 17.47 -7.95
CA THR A 509 39.32 16.91 -9.32
C THR A 509 39.27 15.40 -9.54
N ALA A 510 38.21 14.96 -10.24
CA ALA A 510 38.33 14.45 -11.61
C ALA A 510 37.01 14.64 -12.38
N ILE A 511 37.11 15.16 -13.61
CA ILE A 511 36.05 15.37 -14.61
C ILE A 511 36.34 14.44 -15.80
N ALA A 512 35.27 14.03 -16.50
CA ALA A 512 35.16 13.41 -17.84
C ALA A 512 35.31 11.88 -17.92
N ALA A 513 34.55 11.14 -18.74
CA ALA A 513 33.34 11.35 -19.55
C ALA A 513 32.97 9.99 -20.18
N LEU A 514 31.69 9.64 -20.35
CA LEU A 514 31.14 9.15 -21.64
C LEU A 514 29.61 9.05 -21.60
N VAL A 515 29.03 9.41 -22.74
CA VAL A 515 27.62 9.53 -23.13
C VAL A 515 27.16 8.24 -23.81
N VAL A 516 25.86 7.90 -23.65
CA VAL A 516 24.97 6.92 -24.36
C VAL A 516 24.22 6.15 -23.23
N VAL A 517 22.94 6.35 -22.90
CA VAL A 517 21.68 6.27 -23.67
C VAL A 517 20.68 7.28 -23.09
N LEU A 518 19.96 8.01 -23.96
CA LEU A 518 19.11 9.15 -23.59
C LEU A 518 17.70 8.96 -24.18
N ILE A 519 16.95 8.01 -23.61
CA ILE A 519 15.48 7.92 -23.58
C ILE A 519 15.17 7.22 -22.25
N GLY A 520 14.71 7.96 -21.23
CA GLY A 520 14.41 7.40 -19.89
C GLY A 520 14.55 8.39 -18.72
N ALA A 521 15.43 9.40 -18.83
CA ALA A 521 15.78 10.27 -17.69
C ALA A 521 15.16 11.69 -17.72
N LEU A 522 13.93 11.86 -18.24
CA LEU A 522 13.21 13.15 -18.25
C LEU A 522 11.92 13.18 -17.42
N ARG A 523 11.83 12.35 -16.37
CA ARG A 523 10.88 12.55 -15.26
C ARG A 523 11.62 12.65 -13.92
N ARG A 524 12.49 13.66 -13.77
CA ARG A 524 12.67 14.28 -12.45
C ARG A 524 11.71 15.46 -12.37
N ARG A 525 10.48 15.21 -11.92
CA ARG A 525 9.57 16.27 -11.49
C ARG A 525 10.13 16.85 -10.20
N SER A 526 10.81 17.99 -10.30
CA SER A 526 10.92 18.90 -9.17
C SER A 526 9.58 19.61 -9.04
N TYR A 527 8.70 19.13 -8.16
CA TYR A 527 7.61 19.98 -7.67
C TYR A 527 8.17 20.92 -6.61
N PRO A 528 7.94 22.25 -6.71
CA PRO A 528 8.14 23.13 -5.58
C PRO A 528 7.10 22.82 -4.51
N ARG A 529 7.58 22.63 -3.29
CA ARG A 529 6.80 22.47 -2.05
C ARG A 529 5.76 23.56 -1.86
#